data_AF-A0AA47B3U9-F1
#
_entry.id   AF-A0AA47B3U9-F1
#
_cell.length_a   1.000
_cell.length_b   1.000
_cell.length_c   1.000
_cell.angle_alpha   90.00
_cell.angle_beta   90.00
_cell.angle_gamma   90.00
#
_symmetry.space_group_name_H-M   'P 1'
#
loop_
_entity.id
_entity.type
_entity.pdbx_description
1 polymer ?
#
loop_
_entity_poly.entity_id
_entity_poly.type
_entity_poly.pdbx_seq_one_letter_code
_entity_poly.pdbx_strand_id
1 'polypeptide(L)'
;MFLSALLVALLAIISQWWFFAPITRCLTYPLTTGLLVGIFMGNPMLGMLSGATIQLVYLGWINTGGVMPSNTMVAGIFGTALTILSGANPKLAVTFAVPFSLIGLLMVEIYQSVNSFWVHRADAELAKGNVKAIRFLNYVPSFIVSLIVYGIPAFCLVYFGKGWAQSMLRMIPKSLTTALEVVGAIMPALGIAMLLNYLGKKSLVPYFFIGFFLTAYLKLQIMAVAIFAGLLAYLLYINEKFRTTAANAAPAKKKVNRLTLQNRTGAPQTVTPATADSTSIAQDISPLNYKIKLTHSDLVKTWLWEQSDEACYNYERLQALGLTNMMIYPIRKLYPQNKQADELKKYMVFFNTEPHMVGPVIHGIALSMEEARANGANVSAEDINGVRTGLMGPAAGIGDTVQQGIIFPILASIGATMALERNYFGPIMFTVVFELIIYSIGYLMFMYGYKKGKASVVSILKSGLLDKVTNAFSIVGLMVVGTMAATRVTIKTPLIWHVGQSVIKVQSLFNQLAPSLIPLLITLLVWWLLRKKVNASIIVVGIFVIGILCSYLGILATI
;
A
#
# COMPACT_ATOMS: atom_id res chain seq x y z
N MET A 1 26.57 12.11 18.21
CA MET A 1 25.76 12.74 17.13
C MET A 1 26.19 12.30 15.74
N PHE A 2 27.49 12.26 15.41
CA PHE A 2 27.94 11.79 14.08
C PHE A 2 27.40 10.41 13.68
N LEU A 3 27.60 9.39 14.53
CA LEU A 3 27.13 8.02 14.25
C LEU A 3 25.61 7.96 14.06
N SER A 4 24.85 8.64 14.91
CA SER A 4 23.39 8.74 14.78
C SER A 4 22.99 9.36 13.44
N ALA A 5 23.67 10.43 13.01
CA ALA A 5 23.41 11.07 11.73
C ALA A 5 23.71 10.14 10.55
N LEU A 6 24.82 9.39 10.62
CA LEU A 6 25.20 8.42 9.59
C LEU A 6 24.18 7.28 9.49
N LEU A 7 23.73 6.73 10.62
CA LEU A 7 22.76 5.63 10.64
C LEU A 7 21.38 6.07 10.16
N VAL A 8 20.93 7.27 10.55
CA VAL A 8 19.66 7.84 10.06
C VAL A 8 19.74 8.19 8.57
N ALA A 9 20.89 8.67 8.08
CA ALA A 9 21.12 8.88 6.66
C ALA A 9 21.07 7.57 5.87
N LEU A 10 21.74 6.53 6.36
CA LEU A 10 21.67 5.21 5.74
C LEU A 10 20.24 4.69 5.69
N LEU A 11 19.47 4.85 6.77
CA LEU A 11 18.05 4.50 6.81
C LEU A 11 17.24 5.24 5.75
N ALA A 12 17.46 6.54 5.57
CA ALA A 12 16.79 7.34 4.53
C ALA A 12 17.13 6.85 3.12
N ILE A 13 18.40 6.48 2.88
CA ILE A 13 18.86 5.97 1.59
C ILE A 13 18.16 4.65 1.24
N ILE A 14 18.21 3.67 2.15
CA ILE A 14 17.65 2.33 1.91
C ILE A 14 16.12 2.32 1.94
N SER A 15 15.52 3.29 2.64
CA SER A 15 14.07 3.47 2.68
C SER A 15 13.56 3.88 1.30
N GLN A 16 14.24 4.76 0.56
CA GLN A 16 13.87 5.13 -0.82
C GLN A 16 14.39 4.14 -1.88
N TRP A 17 15.62 3.64 -1.70
CA TRP A 17 16.28 2.79 -2.69
C TRP A 17 15.91 1.33 -2.47
N TRP A 18 14.84 0.87 -3.13
CA TRP A 18 14.30 -0.49 -2.97
C TRP A 18 15.12 -1.54 -3.71
N PHE A 19 16.37 -1.72 -3.28
CA PHE A 19 17.31 -2.69 -3.86
C PHE A 19 16.97 -4.14 -3.47
N PHE A 20 16.27 -4.34 -2.35
CA PHE A 20 15.80 -5.64 -1.90
C PHE A 20 14.59 -5.48 -0.96
N ALA A 21 13.40 -5.66 -1.52
CA ALA A 21 12.13 -5.39 -0.88
C ALA A 21 11.96 -6.07 0.49
N PRO A 22 12.38 -7.33 0.73
CA PRO A 22 12.26 -7.95 2.06
C PRO A 22 12.99 -7.25 3.19
N ILE A 23 13.88 -6.31 2.88
CA ILE A 23 14.51 -5.44 3.86
C ILE A 23 13.98 -4.02 3.76
N THR A 24 13.75 -3.51 2.54
CA THR A 24 13.46 -2.09 2.32
C THR A 24 11.97 -1.75 2.44
N ARG A 25 11.06 -2.71 2.22
CA ARG A 25 9.62 -2.43 2.13
C ARG A 25 9.04 -2.00 3.48
N CYS A 26 9.40 -2.67 4.56
CA CYS A 26 8.96 -2.26 5.90
C CYS A 26 9.50 -0.87 6.31
N LEU A 27 10.62 -0.43 5.71
CA LEU A 27 11.23 0.88 5.97
C LEU A 27 10.47 2.02 5.28
N THR A 28 9.37 1.75 4.59
CA THR A 28 8.47 2.77 4.05
C THR A 28 7.46 3.29 5.07
N TYR A 29 7.34 2.59 6.20
CA TYR A 29 6.29 2.80 7.18
C TYR A 29 6.82 3.53 8.44
N PRO A 30 6.25 4.69 8.80
CA PRO A 30 6.66 5.47 9.96
C PRO A 30 6.76 4.70 11.27
N LEU A 31 5.93 3.69 11.49
CA LEU A 31 5.98 2.86 12.69
C LEU A 31 7.32 2.15 12.84
N THR A 32 7.80 1.54 11.75
CA THR A 32 9.07 0.79 11.72
C THR A 32 10.24 1.76 11.69
N THR A 33 10.21 2.78 10.82
CA THR A 33 11.31 3.74 10.72
C THR A 33 11.46 4.57 11.98
N GLY A 34 10.37 4.95 12.65
CA GLY A 34 10.42 5.75 13.87
C GLY A 34 11.10 5.02 15.03
N LEU A 35 10.82 3.72 15.18
CA LEU A 35 11.55 2.87 16.14
C LEU A 35 13.05 2.83 15.81
N LEU A 36 13.42 2.62 14.55
CA LEU A 36 14.82 2.56 14.11
C LEU A 36 15.55 3.89 14.33
N VAL A 37 14.94 5.02 13.96
CA VAL A 37 15.48 6.37 14.23
C VAL A 37 15.67 6.57 15.73
N GLY A 38 14.70 6.15 16.55
CA GLY A 38 14.81 6.14 18.01
C GLY A 38 16.02 5.36 18.51
N ILE A 39 16.25 4.15 17.98
CA ILE A 39 17.41 3.32 18.30
C ILE A 39 18.71 4.03 17.91
N PHE A 40 18.80 4.55 16.68
CA PHE A 40 20.02 5.20 16.17
C PHE A 40 20.35 6.50 16.91
N MET A 41 19.35 7.19 17.44
CA MET A 41 19.50 8.44 18.17
C MET A 41 19.55 8.26 19.70
N GLY A 42 19.44 7.02 20.20
CA GLY A 42 19.55 6.70 21.63
C GLY A 42 18.27 6.94 22.45
N ASN A 43 17.10 7.10 21.82
CA ASN A 43 15.81 7.15 22.49
C ASN A 43 14.74 6.30 21.77
N PRO A 44 14.80 4.95 21.91
CA PRO A 44 13.92 4.03 21.20
C PRO A 44 12.43 4.25 21.49
N MET A 45 12.08 4.53 22.76
CA MET A 45 10.69 4.74 23.18
C MET A 45 10.10 6.01 22.55
N LEU A 46 10.83 7.13 22.60
CA LEU A 46 10.37 8.38 21.97
C LEU A 46 10.23 8.20 20.45
N GLY A 47 11.20 7.53 19.82
CA GLY A 47 11.14 7.23 18.39
C GLY A 47 9.94 6.35 18.01
N MET A 48 9.69 5.29 18.78
CA MET A 48 8.54 4.41 18.58
C MET A 48 7.21 5.15 18.72
N LEU A 49 7.03 5.94 19.79
CA LEU A 49 5.80 6.70 20.00
C LEU A 49 5.58 7.75 18.91
N SER A 50 6.65 8.42 18.48
CA SER A 50 6.61 9.40 17.38
C SER A 50 6.22 8.72 16.07
N GLY A 51 6.90 7.62 15.73
CA GLY A 51 6.62 6.82 14.54
C GLY A 51 5.19 6.27 14.51
N ALA A 52 4.67 5.78 15.63
CA ALA A 52 3.29 5.31 15.75
C ALA A 52 2.28 6.45 15.57
N THR A 53 2.53 7.62 16.15
CA THR A 53 1.65 8.79 16.01
C THR A 53 1.62 9.26 14.54
N ILE A 54 2.78 9.30 13.88
CA ILE A 54 2.89 9.61 12.45
C ILE A 54 2.16 8.54 11.63
N GLN A 55 2.40 7.24 11.90
CA GLN A 55 1.80 6.12 11.17
C GLN A 55 0.28 6.23 11.09
N LEU A 56 -0.39 6.53 12.20
CA LEU A 56 -1.85 6.60 12.27
C LEU A 56 -2.46 7.62 11.29
N VAL A 57 -1.73 8.69 10.99
CA VAL A 57 -2.15 9.72 10.04
C VAL A 57 -2.06 9.24 8.60
N TYR A 58 -1.03 8.42 8.31
CA TYR A 58 -0.72 7.92 6.98
C TYR A 58 -1.35 6.56 6.67
N LEU A 59 -2.19 6.00 7.56
CA LEU A 59 -2.79 4.66 7.35
C LEU A 59 -3.64 4.55 6.08
N GLY A 60 -4.33 5.61 5.69
CA GLY A 60 -5.17 5.62 4.50
C GLY A 60 -4.48 6.05 3.22
N TRP A 61 -3.16 6.27 3.25
CA TRP A 61 -2.42 6.79 2.11
C TRP A 61 -2.02 5.62 1.21
N ILE A 62 -2.82 5.39 0.17
CA ILE A 62 -2.62 4.35 -0.82
C ILE A 62 -2.00 4.98 -2.07
N ASN A 63 -0.92 4.38 -2.57
CA ASN A 63 -0.32 4.74 -3.85
C ASN A 63 -0.99 3.92 -4.95
N THR A 64 -2.05 4.46 -5.57
CA THR A 64 -2.72 3.80 -6.69
C THR A 64 -2.12 4.28 -8.00
N GLY A 65 -1.58 3.36 -8.81
CA GLY A 65 -1.10 3.68 -10.16
C GLY A 65 0.13 4.62 -10.20
N GLY A 66 0.96 4.62 -9.16
CA GLY A 66 2.22 5.38 -9.11
C GLY A 66 2.10 6.84 -8.64
N VAL A 67 0.89 7.32 -8.31
CA VAL A 67 0.71 8.66 -7.73
C VAL A 67 0.82 8.56 -6.21
N MET A 68 1.81 9.24 -5.64
CA MET A 68 2.07 9.27 -4.20
C MET A 68 1.50 10.56 -3.59
N PRO A 69 0.54 10.51 -2.65
CA PRO A 69 -0.02 11.72 -2.07
C PRO A 69 0.96 12.44 -1.11
N SER A 70 1.87 11.70 -0.46
CA SER A 70 3.05 12.24 0.27
C SER A 70 4.08 11.14 0.43
N ASN A 71 5.29 11.59 0.76
CA ASN A 71 6.38 10.73 1.11
C ASN A 71 6.34 10.32 2.60
N THR A 72 5.83 9.12 2.89
CA THR A 72 5.78 8.55 4.24
C THR A 72 7.16 8.22 4.80
N MET A 73 8.14 7.94 3.94
CA MET A 73 9.52 7.64 4.34
C MET A 73 10.16 8.86 4.99
N VAL A 74 10.07 10.00 4.31
CA VAL A 74 10.55 11.29 4.81
C VAL A 74 9.74 11.71 6.03
N ALA A 75 8.41 11.56 6.01
CA ALA A 75 7.56 11.84 7.16
C ALA A 75 8.01 11.07 8.42
N GLY A 76 8.22 9.76 8.28
CA GLY A 76 8.59 8.86 9.37
C GLY A 76 10.00 9.10 9.89
N ILE A 77 10.98 9.26 8.99
CA ILE A 77 12.38 9.41 9.36
C ILE A 77 12.66 10.84 9.86
N PHE A 78 12.34 11.85 9.06
CA PHE A 78 12.69 13.26 9.36
C PHE A 78 11.80 13.79 10.48
N GLY A 79 10.49 13.47 10.46
CA GLY A 79 9.57 13.87 11.52
C GLY A 79 9.95 13.28 12.88
N THR A 80 10.33 11.99 12.93
CA THR A 80 10.79 11.35 14.17
C THR A 80 12.13 11.93 14.63
N ALA A 81 13.09 12.09 13.71
CA ALA A 81 14.39 12.67 14.02
C ALA A 81 14.23 14.09 14.62
N LEU A 82 13.40 14.93 14.00
CA LEU A 82 13.15 16.28 14.51
C LEU A 82 12.50 16.27 15.89
N THR A 83 11.53 15.37 16.12
CA THR A 83 10.87 15.21 17.43
C THR A 83 11.89 14.86 18.54
N ILE A 84 12.83 13.97 18.24
CA ILE A 84 13.89 13.58 19.18
C ILE A 84 14.88 14.73 19.40
N LEU A 85 15.32 15.42 18.33
CA LEU A 85 16.26 16.53 18.42
C LEU A 85 15.71 17.71 19.23
N SER A 86 14.43 18.03 19.04
CA SER A 86 13.77 19.12 19.75
C SER A 86 13.40 18.75 21.19
N GLY A 87 13.32 17.45 21.52
CA GLY A 87 12.81 16.98 22.81
C GLY A 87 11.30 17.19 22.96
N ALA A 88 10.57 17.20 21.84
CA ALA A 88 9.13 17.46 21.85
C ALA A 88 8.33 16.22 22.31
N ASN A 89 7.09 16.47 22.75
CA ASN A 89 6.12 15.41 23.02
C ASN A 89 5.86 14.61 21.72
N PRO A 90 5.79 13.25 21.78
CA PRO A 90 5.41 12.43 20.63
C PRO A 90 4.15 12.88 19.89
N LYS A 91 3.17 13.47 20.60
CA LYS A 91 1.94 14.02 20.00
C LYS A 91 2.20 15.12 18.96
N LEU A 92 3.32 15.85 19.09
CA LEU A 92 3.73 16.88 18.13
C LEU A 92 4.48 16.31 16.92
N ALA A 93 4.82 15.02 16.90
CA ALA A 93 5.59 14.41 15.80
C ALA A 93 4.90 14.55 14.45
N VAL A 94 3.56 14.47 14.41
CA VAL A 94 2.76 14.68 13.20
C VAL A 94 2.95 16.09 12.64
N THR A 95 3.01 17.09 13.52
CA THR A 95 3.20 18.50 13.13
C THR A 95 4.53 18.70 12.42
N PHE A 96 5.57 18.01 12.85
CA PHE A 96 6.86 18.03 12.17
C PHE A 96 6.87 17.18 10.89
N ALA A 97 6.22 16.01 10.91
CA ALA A 97 6.24 15.07 9.81
C ALA A 97 5.51 15.57 8.55
N VAL A 98 4.40 16.29 8.71
CA VAL A 98 3.58 16.75 7.57
C VAL A 98 4.33 17.70 6.63
N PRO A 99 5.00 18.77 7.08
CA PRO A 99 5.79 19.62 6.18
C PRO A 99 6.91 18.85 5.48
N PHE A 100 7.61 17.96 6.19
CA PHE A 100 8.67 17.15 5.59
C PHE A 100 8.14 16.16 4.56
N SER A 101 6.94 15.60 4.75
CA SER A 101 6.35 14.67 3.78
C SER A 101 6.01 15.35 2.45
N LEU A 102 5.65 16.63 2.48
CA LEU A 102 5.45 17.46 1.28
C LEU A 102 6.77 17.78 0.58
N ILE A 103 7.82 18.12 1.33
CA ILE A 103 9.18 18.26 0.75
C ILE A 103 9.64 16.93 0.13
N GLY A 104 9.31 15.83 0.79
CA GLY A 104 9.61 14.50 0.29
C GLY A 104 8.93 14.15 -1.03
N LEU A 105 7.84 14.82 -1.43
CA LEU A 105 7.27 14.67 -2.77
C LEU A 105 8.22 15.22 -3.83
N LEU A 106 8.76 16.41 -3.60
CA LEU A 106 9.76 17.01 -4.49
C LEU A 106 11.01 16.12 -4.58
N MET A 107 11.41 15.50 -3.47
CA MET A 107 12.50 14.53 -3.45
C MET A 107 12.22 13.30 -4.32
N VAL A 108 10.98 12.78 -4.31
CA VAL A 108 10.56 11.68 -5.19
C VAL A 108 10.58 12.11 -6.65
N GLU A 109 10.10 13.31 -6.95
CA GLU A 109 10.10 13.86 -8.31
C GLU A 109 11.52 13.97 -8.87
N ILE A 110 12.46 14.48 -8.07
CA ILE A 110 13.88 14.55 -8.44
C ILE A 110 14.44 13.14 -8.64
N TYR A 111 14.21 12.23 -7.70
CA TYR A 111 14.72 10.86 -7.76
C TYR A 111 14.27 10.13 -9.04
N GLN A 112 12.98 10.16 -9.34
CA GLN A 112 12.41 9.49 -10.51
C GLN A 112 12.79 10.17 -11.83
N SER A 113 12.91 11.50 -11.84
CA SER A 113 13.35 12.25 -13.03
C SER A 113 14.80 11.91 -13.38
N VAL A 114 15.69 11.92 -12.38
CA VAL A 114 17.10 11.59 -12.60
C VAL A 114 17.27 10.11 -12.98
N ASN A 115 16.47 9.21 -12.40
CA ASN A 115 16.55 7.79 -12.76
C ASN A 115 16.12 7.48 -14.21
N SER A 116 15.35 8.36 -14.86
CA SER A 116 14.94 8.18 -16.27
C SER A 116 16.15 8.20 -17.21
N PHE A 117 17.20 8.97 -16.89
CA PHE A 117 18.45 8.99 -17.68
C PHE A 117 19.13 7.61 -17.75
N TRP A 118 19.05 6.82 -16.69
CA TRP A 118 19.70 5.51 -16.62
C TRP A 118 19.00 4.45 -17.47
N VAL A 119 17.70 4.60 -17.71
CA VAL A 119 16.91 3.73 -18.58
C VAL A 119 17.35 3.88 -20.04
N HIS A 120 17.52 5.12 -20.52
CA HIS A 120 18.08 5.36 -21.86
C HIS A 120 19.51 4.82 -22.01
N ARG A 121 20.33 4.96 -20.95
CA ARG A 121 21.69 4.41 -20.96
C ARG A 121 21.67 2.89 -21.03
N ALA A 122 20.71 2.24 -20.38
CA ALA A 122 20.50 0.80 -20.43
C ALA A 122 20.13 0.31 -21.84
N ASP A 123 19.28 1.03 -22.57
CA ASP A 123 18.99 0.72 -23.98
C ASP A 123 20.27 0.74 -24.84
N ALA A 124 21.08 1.79 -24.67
CA ALA A 124 22.35 1.93 -25.40
C ALA A 124 23.37 0.83 -25.08
N GLU A 125 23.37 0.30 -23.85
CA GLU A 125 24.24 -0.83 -23.48
C GLU A 125 23.72 -2.17 -23.98
N LEU A 126 22.40 -2.38 -24.01
CA LEU A 126 21.81 -3.57 -24.65
C LEU A 126 22.05 -3.59 -26.16
N ALA A 127 22.03 -2.43 -26.82
CA ALA A 127 22.38 -2.31 -28.24
C ALA A 127 23.82 -2.78 -28.53
N LYS A 128 24.73 -2.64 -27.57
CA LYS A 128 26.13 -3.11 -27.65
C LYS A 128 26.32 -4.56 -27.19
N GLY A 129 25.27 -5.24 -26.76
CA GLY A 129 25.34 -6.60 -26.21
C GLY A 129 25.74 -6.68 -24.72
N ASN A 130 25.81 -5.55 -24.00
CA ASN A 130 26.32 -5.51 -22.63
C ASN A 130 25.23 -5.78 -21.57
N VAL A 131 24.95 -7.06 -21.34
CA VAL A 131 23.96 -7.50 -20.33
C VAL A 131 24.36 -7.14 -18.89
N LYS A 132 25.67 -7.12 -18.58
CA LYS A 132 26.14 -6.83 -17.21
C LYS A 132 25.87 -5.39 -16.80
N ALA A 133 25.90 -4.46 -17.75
CA ALA A 133 25.61 -3.06 -17.49
C ALA A 133 24.20 -2.82 -16.95
N ILE A 134 23.21 -3.63 -17.34
CA ILE A 134 21.83 -3.49 -16.84
C ILE A 134 21.76 -3.60 -15.33
N ARG A 135 22.46 -4.58 -14.76
CA ARG A 135 22.51 -4.76 -13.30
C ARG A 135 23.20 -3.58 -12.62
N PHE A 136 24.31 -3.10 -13.19
CA PHE A 136 25.01 -1.94 -12.65
C PHE A 136 24.12 -0.69 -12.67
N LEU A 137 23.46 -0.42 -13.80
CA LEU A 137 22.58 0.73 -14.00
C LEU A 137 21.33 0.67 -13.12
N ASN A 138 20.82 -0.52 -12.80
CA ASN A 138 19.69 -0.68 -11.89
C ASN A 138 20.01 -0.31 -10.44
N TYR A 139 21.24 -0.57 -9.98
CA TYR A 139 21.60 -0.40 -8.57
C TYR A 139 22.44 0.85 -8.29
N VAL A 140 23.57 1.01 -8.97
CA VAL A 140 24.61 1.95 -8.53
C VAL A 140 24.22 3.41 -8.77
N PRO A 141 23.78 3.82 -9.98
CA PRO A 141 23.35 5.20 -10.20
C PRO A 141 22.15 5.57 -9.31
N SER A 142 21.18 4.67 -9.19
CA SER A 142 19.99 4.90 -8.35
C SER A 142 20.34 5.06 -6.86
N PHE A 143 21.29 4.28 -6.35
CA PHE A 143 21.84 4.45 -5.00
C PHE A 143 22.45 5.84 -4.82
N ILE A 144 23.25 6.32 -5.79
CA ILE A 144 23.89 7.64 -5.71
C ILE A 144 22.84 8.74 -5.66
N VAL A 145 21.78 8.64 -6.47
CA VAL A 145 20.66 9.59 -6.43
C VAL A 145 19.98 9.57 -5.07
N SER A 146 19.70 8.38 -4.52
CA SER A 146 19.12 8.25 -3.16
C SER A 146 20.04 8.84 -2.07
N LEU A 147 21.35 8.61 -2.17
CA LEU A 147 22.35 9.17 -1.27
C LEU A 147 22.31 10.70 -1.25
N ILE A 148 22.28 11.33 -2.43
CA ILE A 148 22.28 12.79 -2.56
C ILE A 148 20.94 13.37 -2.09
N VAL A 149 19.83 12.79 -2.54
CA VAL A 149 18.49 13.38 -2.35
C VAL A 149 17.92 13.06 -0.97
N TYR A 150 18.18 11.89 -0.40
CA TYR A 150 17.61 11.48 0.90
C TYR A 150 18.67 11.40 2.00
N GLY A 151 19.82 10.80 1.71
CA GLY A 151 20.89 10.56 2.68
C GLY A 151 21.50 11.85 3.22
N ILE A 152 21.97 12.74 2.34
CA ILE A 152 22.62 14.00 2.74
C ILE A 152 21.67 14.88 3.56
N PRO A 153 20.41 15.14 3.15
CA PRO A 153 19.49 15.94 3.96
C PRO A 153 19.19 15.32 5.33
N ALA A 154 19.02 14.00 5.41
CA ALA A 154 18.83 13.30 6.68
C ALA A 154 20.05 13.43 7.60
N PHE A 155 21.27 13.29 7.04
CA PHE A 155 22.51 13.51 7.78
C PHE A 155 22.59 14.93 8.33
N CYS A 156 22.36 15.94 7.48
CA CYS A 156 22.40 17.34 7.85
C CYS A 156 21.39 17.68 8.95
N LEU A 157 20.15 17.15 8.83
CA LEU A 157 19.12 17.32 9.83
C LEU A 157 19.57 16.79 11.21
N VAL A 158 20.11 15.58 11.27
CA VAL A 158 20.49 14.97 12.56
C VAL A 158 21.77 15.59 13.13
N TYR A 159 22.74 15.89 12.28
CA TYR A 159 24.05 16.37 12.74
C TYR A 159 24.01 17.86 13.14
N PHE A 160 23.38 18.72 12.32
CA PHE A 160 23.34 20.17 12.54
C PHE A 160 22.01 20.68 13.09
N GLY A 161 20.92 19.91 12.97
CA GLY A 161 19.58 20.39 13.25
C GLY A 161 19.21 20.55 14.72
N LYS A 162 20.01 20.05 15.69
CA LYS A 162 19.64 20.11 17.12
C LYS A 162 19.40 21.54 17.62
N GLY A 163 20.33 22.46 17.36
CA GLY A 163 20.22 23.85 17.80
C GLY A 163 19.02 24.54 17.17
N TRP A 164 18.86 24.39 15.85
CA TRP A 164 17.70 24.89 15.11
C TRP A 164 16.37 24.32 15.64
N ALA A 165 16.29 23.00 15.86
CA ALA A 165 15.10 22.30 16.34
C ALA A 165 14.67 22.76 17.74
N GLN A 166 15.63 22.95 18.65
CA GLN A 166 15.36 23.45 19.99
C GLN A 166 14.93 24.92 19.99
N SER A 167 15.57 25.76 19.17
CA SER A 167 15.18 27.16 19.00
C SER A 167 13.77 27.29 18.42
N MET A 168 13.48 26.54 17.36
CA MET A 168 12.14 26.37 16.79
C MET A 168 11.11 26.03 17.88
N LEU A 169 11.37 25.01 18.70
CA LEU A 169 10.42 24.59 19.74
C LEU A 169 10.22 25.67 20.81
N ARG A 170 11.28 26.38 21.22
CA ARG A 170 11.21 27.47 22.22
C ARG A 170 10.46 28.70 21.69
N MET A 171 10.49 28.93 20.39
CA MET A 171 9.74 30.02 19.75
C MET A 171 8.22 29.74 19.67
N ILE A 172 7.79 28.48 19.82
CA ILE A 172 6.38 28.11 19.79
C ILE A 172 5.76 28.43 21.16
N PRO A 173 4.82 29.41 21.25
CA PRO A 173 4.16 29.70 22.51
C PRO A 173 3.34 28.51 23.00
N LYS A 174 3.20 28.36 24.31
CA LYS A 174 2.48 27.22 24.92
C LYS A 174 1.04 27.09 24.40
N SER A 175 0.36 28.21 24.14
CA SER A 175 -0.96 28.22 23.52
C SER A 175 -0.98 27.59 22.12
N LEU A 176 0.06 27.82 21.31
CA LEU A 176 0.23 27.18 20.00
C LEU A 176 0.58 25.69 20.13
N THR A 177 1.36 25.27 21.14
CA THR A 177 1.59 23.83 21.36
C THR A 177 0.30 23.06 21.66
N THR A 178 -0.60 23.61 22.48
CA THR A 178 -1.92 23.01 22.75
C THR A 178 -2.77 22.95 21.48
N ALA A 179 -2.74 24.00 20.66
CA ALA A 179 -3.43 24.03 19.38
C ALA A 179 -2.90 22.95 18.40
N LEU A 180 -1.58 22.78 18.33
CA LEU A 180 -0.93 21.75 17.51
C LEU A 180 -1.20 20.33 18.02
N GLU A 181 -1.36 20.14 19.33
CA GLU A 181 -1.81 18.85 19.89
C GLU A 181 -3.24 18.52 19.48
N VAL A 182 -4.15 19.50 19.45
CA VAL A 182 -5.52 19.32 18.93
C VAL A 182 -5.48 18.94 17.45
N VAL A 183 -4.67 19.62 16.64
CA VAL A 183 -4.46 19.25 15.23
C VAL A 183 -3.99 17.80 15.12
N GLY A 184 -2.95 17.42 15.86
CA GLY A 184 -2.44 16.04 15.90
C GLY A 184 -3.49 15.00 16.31
N ALA A 185 -4.42 15.36 17.18
CA ALA A 185 -5.53 14.50 17.59
C ALA A 185 -6.66 14.38 16.53
N ILE A 186 -6.79 15.35 15.61
CA ILE A 186 -7.74 15.29 14.47
C ILE A 186 -7.16 14.43 13.36
N MET A 187 -5.85 14.52 13.10
CA MET A 187 -5.20 13.95 11.90
C MET A 187 -5.48 12.45 11.65
N PRO A 188 -5.61 11.56 12.65
CA PRO A 188 -6.04 10.17 12.42
C PRO A 188 -7.39 10.06 11.68
N ALA A 189 -8.30 11.04 11.84
CA ALA A 189 -9.58 11.06 11.14
C ALA A 189 -9.41 11.08 9.61
N LEU A 190 -8.36 11.75 9.10
CA LEU A 190 -8.05 11.76 7.66
C LEU A 190 -7.63 10.37 7.18
N GLY A 191 -6.70 9.71 7.87
CA GLY A 191 -6.27 8.36 7.53
C GLY A 191 -7.43 7.36 7.54
N ILE A 192 -8.26 7.42 8.59
CA ILE A 192 -9.46 6.59 8.74
C ILE A 192 -10.49 6.88 7.63
N ALA A 193 -10.72 8.14 7.31
CA ALA A 193 -11.65 8.55 6.25
C ALA A 193 -11.17 8.14 4.85
N MET A 194 -9.86 8.18 4.59
CA MET A 194 -9.29 7.68 3.36
C MET A 194 -9.52 6.17 3.25
N LEU A 195 -9.22 5.39 4.30
CA LEU A 195 -9.53 3.95 4.33
C LEU A 195 -11.02 3.67 4.08
N LEU A 196 -11.90 4.44 4.71
CA LEU A 196 -13.34 4.32 4.49
C LEU A 196 -13.73 4.69 3.05
N ASN A 197 -13.02 5.60 2.39
CA ASN A 197 -13.23 5.93 0.98
C ASN A 197 -12.82 4.79 0.03
N TYR A 198 -11.76 4.04 0.37
CA TYR A 198 -11.30 2.89 -0.41
C TYR A 198 -12.12 1.63 -0.17
N LEU A 199 -12.40 1.30 1.10
CA LEU A 199 -13.09 0.07 1.49
C LEU A 199 -14.62 0.19 1.45
N GLY A 200 -15.15 1.41 1.61
CA GLY A 200 -16.56 1.69 1.85
C GLY A 200 -17.45 1.58 0.61
N LYS A 201 -17.59 0.37 0.07
CA LYS A 201 -18.72 0.05 -0.83
C LYS A 201 -20.03 0.34 -0.08
N LYS A 202 -21.04 0.91 -0.76
CA LYS A 202 -22.32 1.30 -0.12
C LYS A 202 -22.94 0.16 0.72
N SER A 203 -22.78 -1.09 0.27
CA SER A 203 -23.26 -2.28 0.98
C SER A 203 -22.44 -2.67 2.22
N LEU A 204 -21.16 -2.27 2.31
CA LEU A 204 -20.25 -2.68 3.37
C LEU A 204 -20.06 -1.60 4.45
N VAL A 205 -20.39 -0.34 4.16
CA VAL A 205 -20.32 0.78 5.13
C VAL A 205 -20.98 0.47 6.50
N PRO A 206 -22.10 -0.28 6.61
CA PRO A 206 -22.64 -0.66 7.92
C PRO A 206 -21.63 -1.35 8.86
N TYR A 207 -20.68 -2.13 8.32
CA TYR A 207 -19.64 -2.80 9.14
C TYR A 207 -18.71 -1.80 9.84
N PHE A 208 -18.48 -0.62 9.27
CA PHE A 208 -17.76 0.45 9.95
C PHE A 208 -18.49 0.92 11.22
N PHE A 209 -19.80 1.13 11.14
CA PHE A 209 -20.59 1.54 12.31
C PHE A 209 -20.67 0.43 13.37
N ILE A 210 -20.74 -0.84 12.95
CA ILE A 210 -20.69 -1.98 13.88
C ILE A 210 -19.40 -1.94 14.68
N GLY A 211 -18.24 -1.85 14.02
CA GLY A 211 -16.94 -1.77 14.70
C GLY A 211 -16.83 -0.55 15.63
N PHE A 212 -17.32 0.61 15.17
CA PHE A 212 -17.35 1.83 15.97
C PHE A 212 -18.15 1.67 17.26
N PHE A 213 -19.41 1.20 17.17
CA PHE A 213 -20.29 1.11 18.34
C PHE A 213 -19.91 -0.02 19.29
N LEU A 214 -19.40 -1.15 18.77
CA LEU A 214 -18.82 -2.21 19.61
C LEU A 214 -17.71 -1.65 20.50
N THR A 215 -16.82 -0.82 19.95
CA THR A 215 -15.76 -0.20 20.74
C THR A 215 -16.26 0.94 21.63
N ALA A 216 -17.15 1.80 21.12
CA ALA A 216 -17.65 2.95 21.86
C ALA A 216 -18.39 2.53 23.15
N TYR A 217 -19.26 1.51 23.06
CA TYR A 217 -20.08 1.03 24.16
C TYR A 217 -19.45 -0.11 24.96
N LEU A 218 -18.95 -1.15 24.28
CA LEU A 218 -18.41 -2.35 24.97
C LEU A 218 -16.93 -2.23 25.32
N LYS A 219 -16.27 -1.12 24.92
CA LYS A 219 -14.83 -0.88 25.15
C LYS A 219 -13.94 -1.99 24.60
N LEU A 220 -14.40 -2.69 23.56
CA LEU A 220 -13.63 -3.74 22.90
C LEU A 220 -12.38 -3.16 22.22
N GLN A 221 -11.24 -3.78 22.50
CA GLN A 221 -9.97 -3.48 21.86
C GLN A 221 -9.97 -3.86 20.37
N ILE A 222 -9.12 -3.20 19.58
CA ILE A 222 -8.99 -3.43 18.13
C ILE A 222 -8.79 -4.91 17.79
N MET A 223 -7.95 -5.62 18.55
CA MET A 223 -7.67 -7.03 18.30
C MET A 223 -8.92 -7.89 18.46
N ALA A 224 -9.73 -7.66 19.49
CA ALA A 224 -10.97 -8.39 19.72
C ALA A 224 -11.96 -8.16 18.55
N VAL A 225 -12.13 -6.91 18.13
CA VAL A 225 -13.01 -6.57 17.00
C VAL A 225 -12.52 -7.20 15.70
N ALA A 226 -11.20 -7.21 15.45
CA ALA A 226 -10.62 -7.84 14.27
C ALA A 226 -10.89 -9.35 14.21
N ILE A 227 -10.79 -10.06 15.35
CA ILE A 227 -11.12 -11.49 15.44
C ILE A 227 -12.60 -11.72 15.13
N PHE A 228 -13.51 -10.97 15.76
CA PHE A 228 -14.95 -11.08 15.48
C PHE A 228 -15.28 -10.77 14.01
N ALA A 229 -14.65 -9.75 13.45
CA ALA A 229 -14.85 -9.40 12.05
C ALA A 229 -14.35 -10.49 11.10
N GLY A 230 -13.23 -11.14 11.42
CA GLY A 230 -12.70 -12.29 10.67
C GLY A 230 -13.65 -13.48 10.68
N LEU A 231 -14.20 -13.82 11.85
CA LEU A 231 -15.22 -14.87 11.98
C LEU A 231 -16.48 -14.52 11.19
N LEU A 232 -16.95 -13.28 11.27
CA LEU A 232 -18.13 -12.81 10.53
C LEU A 232 -17.91 -12.84 9.02
N ALA A 233 -16.75 -12.38 8.54
CA ALA A 233 -16.38 -12.42 7.14
C ALA A 233 -16.31 -13.87 6.61
N TYR A 234 -15.76 -14.79 7.39
CA TYR A 234 -15.73 -16.21 7.06
C TYR A 234 -17.13 -16.84 6.99
N LEU A 235 -18.00 -16.54 7.95
CA LEU A 235 -19.39 -17.01 7.95
C LEU A 235 -20.16 -16.49 6.73
N LEU A 236 -19.98 -15.22 6.37
CA LEU A 236 -20.60 -14.63 5.19
C LEU A 236 -20.08 -15.28 3.90
N TYR A 237 -18.78 -15.52 3.81
CA TYR A 237 -18.17 -16.22 2.68
C TYR A 237 -18.73 -17.64 2.51
N ILE A 238 -18.84 -18.40 3.61
CA ILE A 238 -19.45 -19.73 3.60
C ILE A 238 -20.92 -19.65 3.16
N ASN A 239 -21.70 -18.73 3.72
CA ASN A 239 -23.12 -18.63 3.43
C ASN A 239 -23.38 -18.22 1.97
N GLU A 240 -22.56 -17.32 1.43
CA GLU A 240 -22.61 -16.96 0.01
C GLU A 240 -22.27 -18.16 -0.88
N LYS A 241 -21.25 -18.96 -0.52
CA LYS A 241 -20.92 -20.22 -1.20
C LYS A 241 -22.11 -21.19 -1.17
N PHE A 242 -22.75 -21.39 -0.02
CA PHE A 242 -23.95 -22.22 0.11
C PHE A 242 -25.11 -21.73 -0.77
N ARG A 243 -25.38 -20.42 -0.80
CA ARG A 243 -26.42 -19.82 -1.66
C ARG A 243 -26.10 -19.97 -3.14
N THR A 244 -24.83 -19.84 -3.54
CA THR A 244 -24.42 -20.04 -4.95
C THR A 244 -24.58 -21.50 -5.37
N THR A 245 -24.16 -22.44 -4.51
CA THR A 245 -24.33 -23.89 -4.75
C THR A 245 -25.80 -24.27 -4.80
N ALA A 246 -26.64 -23.74 -3.90
CA ALA A 246 -28.08 -23.98 -3.89
C ALA A 246 -28.80 -23.37 -5.11
N ALA A 247 -28.38 -22.18 -5.57
CA ALA A 247 -28.92 -21.55 -6.78
C ALA A 247 -28.54 -22.32 -8.06
N ASN A 248 -27.32 -22.87 -8.13
CA ASN A 248 -26.87 -23.71 -9.24
C ASN A 248 -27.46 -25.13 -9.20
N ALA A 249 -27.98 -25.58 -8.05
CA ALA A 249 -28.69 -26.84 -7.89
C ALA A 249 -30.20 -26.73 -8.20
N ALA A 250 -30.74 -25.52 -8.39
CA ALA A 250 -32.12 -25.33 -8.79
C ALA A 250 -32.28 -25.61 -10.31
N PRO A 251 -33.28 -26.42 -10.73
CA PRO A 251 -33.49 -26.70 -12.15
C PRO A 251 -33.77 -25.39 -12.92
N ALA A 252 -33.10 -25.22 -14.06
CA ALA A 252 -33.23 -24.05 -14.91
C ALA A 252 -34.71 -23.76 -15.19
N LYS A 253 -35.18 -22.56 -14.83
CA LYS A 253 -36.55 -22.12 -15.14
C LYS A 253 -36.78 -22.29 -16.64
N LYS A 254 -37.77 -23.12 -16.99
CA LYS A 254 -38.22 -23.43 -18.36
C LYS A 254 -38.30 -22.14 -19.18
N LYS A 255 -37.48 -22.03 -20.24
CA LYS A 255 -37.61 -20.96 -21.24
C LYS A 255 -39.01 -21.03 -21.84
N VAL A 256 -39.82 -20.01 -21.61
CA VAL A 256 -41.07 -19.81 -22.35
C VAL A 256 -40.68 -19.27 -23.73
N ASN A 257 -40.90 -20.08 -24.78
CA ASN A 257 -40.70 -19.64 -26.16
C ASN A 257 -41.73 -18.56 -26.49
N ARG A 258 -41.28 -17.31 -26.63
CA ARG A 258 -42.09 -16.26 -27.24
C ARG A 258 -42.11 -16.52 -28.75
N LEU A 259 -43.26 -16.92 -29.29
CA LEU A 259 -43.48 -17.03 -30.73
C LEU A 259 -43.34 -15.64 -31.37
N THR A 260 -42.25 -15.40 -32.10
CA THR A 260 -42.13 -14.26 -33.01
C THR A 260 -42.73 -14.65 -34.37
N LEU A 261 -43.49 -13.72 -34.97
CA LEU A 261 -44.24 -13.85 -36.23
C LEU A 261 -43.36 -13.96 -37.50
N GLN A 262 -42.23 -14.67 -37.45
CA GLN A 262 -41.32 -14.83 -38.59
C GLN A 262 -40.97 -16.27 -38.98
N ASN A 263 -41.63 -17.29 -38.42
CA ASN A 263 -41.50 -18.67 -38.88
C ASN A 263 -42.77 -19.16 -39.56
N ARG A 264 -42.88 -18.95 -40.88
CA ARG A 264 -43.91 -19.58 -41.73
C ARG A 264 -43.41 -20.82 -42.48
N THR A 265 -42.24 -21.34 -42.13
CA THR A 265 -41.70 -22.63 -42.60
C THR A 265 -41.06 -23.33 -41.41
N GLY A 266 -41.66 -24.44 -40.97
CA GLY A 266 -41.30 -25.16 -39.74
C GLY A 266 -39.97 -25.91 -39.79
N ALA A 267 -38.85 -25.21 -39.90
CA ALA A 267 -37.52 -25.76 -39.64
C ALA A 267 -37.00 -25.21 -38.31
N PRO A 268 -36.68 -26.05 -37.31
CA PRO A 268 -36.08 -25.58 -36.06
C PRO A 268 -34.65 -25.10 -36.32
N GLN A 269 -34.43 -23.78 -36.28
CA GLN A 269 -33.09 -23.22 -36.18
C GLN A 269 -32.61 -23.32 -34.73
N THR A 270 -31.60 -24.15 -34.50
CA THR A 270 -30.81 -24.16 -33.27
C THR A 270 -29.92 -22.92 -33.27
N VAL A 271 -30.31 -21.88 -32.54
CA VAL A 271 -29.45 -20.71 -32.33
C VAL A 271 -28.43 -21.06 -31.25
N THR A 272 -27.24 -21.45 -31.69
CA THR A 272 -26.05 -21.56 -30.83
C THR A 272 -25.71 -20.15 -30.32
N PRO A 273 -25.42 -19.95 -29.03
CA PRO A 273 -24.93 -18.66 -28.56
C PRO A 273 -23.66 -18.30 -29.33
N ALA A 274 -23.47 -17.02 -29.65
CA ALA A 274 -22.22 -16.51 -30.17
C ALA A 274 -21.09 -16.79 -29.16
N THR A 275 -20.45 -17.95 -29.28
CA THR A 275 -19.11 -18.17 -28.77
C THR A 275 -18.25 -17.18 -29.51
N ALA A 276 -17.71 -16.22 -28.77
CA ALA A 276 -16.69 -15.31 -29.25
C ALA A 276 -15.66 -16.09 -30.06
N ASP A 277 -15.49 -15.70 -31.32
CA ASP A 277 -14.33 -16.08 -32.13
C ASP A 277 -13.08 -15.55 -31.43
N SER A 278 -12.55 -16.35 -30.52
CA SER A 278 -11.18 -16.27 -30.02
C SER A 278 -10.55 -17.65 -30.15
N THR A 279 -10.55 -18.17 -31.38
CA THR A 279 -9.85 -19.39 -31.76
C THR A 279 -8.76 -19.05 -32.76
N SER A 280 -7.66 -18.52 -32.24
CA SER A 280 -6.32 -18.86 -32.72
C SER A 280 -5.29 -18.40 -31.69
N ILE A 281 -4.36 -19.28 -31.32
CA ILE A 281 -3.40 -19.19 -30.21
C ILE A 281 -3.97 -19.65 -28.85
N ALA A 282 -4.65 -20.80 -28.88
CA ALA A 282 -4.77 -21.68 -27.72
C ALA A 282 -4.24 -23.06 -28.12
N GLN A 283 -2.92 -23.17 -28.30
CA GLN A 283 -2.28 -24.44 -28.03
C GLN A 283 -2.14 -24.54 -26.53
N ASP A 284 -2.83 -25.52 -25.94
CA ASP A 284 -2.55 -26.02 -24.61
C ASP A 284 -1.02 -26.12 -24.46
N ILE A 285 -0.47 -25.46 -23.44
CA ILE A 285 0.91 -25.72 -23.00
C ILE A 285 0.87 -27.07 -22.28
N SER A 286 0.60 -28.13 -23.04
CA SER A 286 0.94 -29.49 -22.65
C SER A 286 2.44 -29.52 -22.38
N PRO A 287 2.96 -30.37 -21.47
CA PRO A 287 4.39 -30.47 -21.23
C PRO A 287 5.06 -31.05 -22.48
N LEU A 288 5.32 -30.20 -23.46
CA LEU A 288 6.30 -30.45 -24.49
C LEU A 288 7.57 -30.86 -23.76
N ASN A 289 8.22 -31.92 -24.22
CA ASN A 289 9.53 -32.34 -23.71
C ASN A 289 10.57 -31.28 -24.06
N TYR A 290 10.54 -30.15 -23.35
CA TYR A 290 11.49 -29.05 -23.48
C TYR A 290 12.88 -29.57 -23.15
N LYS A 291 13.83 -29.29 -24.06
CA LYS A 291 15.24 -29.62 -23.90
C LYS A 291 15.90 -28.72 -22.86
N ILE A 292 15.47 -27.47 -22.78
CA ILE A 292 15.99 -26.47 -21.83
C ILE A 292 14.87 -26.15 -20.84
N LYS A 293 15.09 -26.44 -19.55
CA LYS A 293 14.10 -26.19 -18.49
C LYS A 293 14.72 -25.42 -17.33
N LEU A 294 13.96 -24.49 -16.77
CA LEU A 294 14.28 -23.82 -15.52
C LEU A 294 13.98 -24.77 -14.37
N THR A 295 14.96 -24.97 -13.50
CA THR A 295 14.77 -25.76 -12.27
C THR A 295 13.99 -24.95 -11.24
N HIS A 296 13.44 -25.62 -10.22
CA HIS A 296 12.81 -24.91 -9.10
C HIS A 296 13.76 -23.91 -8.42
N SER A 297 15.05 -24.24 -8.30
CA SER A 297 16.07 -23.33 -7.78
C SER A 297 16.23 -22.07 -8.65
N ASP A 298 16.06 -22.21 -9.97
CA ASP A 298 16.14 -21.08 -10.88
C ASP A 298 14.96 -20.13 -10.75
N LEU A 299 13.77 -20.70 -10.55
CA LEU A 299 12.56 -19.92 -10.30
C LEU A 299 12.67 -19.15 -8.99
N VAL A 300 13.11 -19.80 -7.90
CA VAL A 300 13.32 -19.14 -6.60
C VAL A 300 14.35 -18.01 -6.72
N LYS A 301 15.48 -18.25 -7.40
CA LYS A 301 16.50 -17.21 -7.61
C LYS A 301 15.95 -16.05 -8.45
N THR A 302 15.15 -16.32 -9.47
CA THR A 302 14.55 -15.28 -10.31
C THR A 302 13.55 -14.45 -9.50
N TRP A 303 12.69 -15.10 -8.71
CA TRP A 303 11.78 -14.43 -7.77
C TRP A 303 12.53 -13.59 -6.71
N LEU A 304 13.71 -14.04 -6.24
CA LEU A 304 14.53 -13.22 -5.35
C LEU A 304 15.11 -11.97 -6.05
N TRP A 305 15.45 -12.06 -7.34
CA TRP A 305 15.86 -10.89 -8.13
C TRP A 305 14.71 -9.93 -8.42
N GLU A 306 13.48 -10.43 -8.52
CA GLU A 306 12.27 -9.63 -8.68
C GLU A 306 12.09 -8.62 -7.55
N GLN A 307 12.55 -8.95 -6.33
CA GLN A 307 12.46 -8.08 -5.15
C GLN A 307 13.27 -6.77 -5.27
N SER A 308 13.81 -6.46 -6.44
CA SER A 308 14.59 -5.27 -6.75
C SER A 308 14.10 -4.56 -8.01
N ASP A 309 12.86 -4.85 -8.42
CA ASP A 309 12.19 -4.29 -9.58
C ASP A 309 11.99 -2.76 -9.50
N GLU A 310 11.88 -2.23 -8.28
CA GLU A 310 11.73 -0.79 -8.00
C GLU A 310 13.04 -0.10 -7.61
N ALA A 311 14.19 -0.80 -7.69
CA ALA A 311 15.50 -0.21 -7.34
C ALA A 311 15.84 1.03 -8.18
N CYS A 312 15.45 1.06 -9.46
CA CYS A 312 15.62 2.21 -10.36
C CYS A 312 14.26 2.68 -10.93
N TYR A 313 13.27 2.85 -10.04
CA TYR A 313 11.96 3.39 -10.41
C TYR A 313 12.08 4.81 -10.96
N ASN A 314 11.36 5.11 -12.06
CA ASN A 314 11.49 6.35 -12.83
C ASN A 314 10.20 6.69 -13.60
N TYR A 315 9.99 7.94 -13.99
CA TYR A 315 8.73 8.36 -14.62
C TYR A 315 8.54 7.86 -16.06
N GLU A 316 9.62 7.58 -16.79
CA GLU A 316 9.50 7.19 -18.19
C GLU A 316 9.00 5.76 -18.37
N ARG A 317 9.58 4.81 -17.61
CA ARG A 317 9.31 3.36 -17.77
C ARG A 317 9.07 2.61 -16.46
N LEU A 318 9.01 3.32 -15.34
CA LEU A 318 8.65 2.80 -14.01
C LEU A 318 9.53 1.60 -13.63
N GLN A 319 8.99 0.37 -13.61
CA GLN A 319 9.68 -0.83 -13.14
C GLN A 319 10.54 -1.52 -14.21
N ALA A 320 10.52 -1.03 -15.46
CA ALA A 320 11.09 -1.74 -16.61
C ALA A 320 12.56 -2.15 -16.44
N LEU A 321 13.41 -1.27 -15.91
CA LEU A 321 14.84 -1.56 -15.75
C LEU A 321 15.09 -2.63 -14.67
N GLY A 322 14.38 -2.56 -13.55
CA GLY A 322 14.48 -3.56 -12.48
C GLY A 322 13.98 -4.93 -12.91
N LEU A 323 12.90 -4.97 -13.68
CA LEU A 323 12.39 -6.21 -14.28
C LEU A 323 13.33 -6.78 -15.34
N THR A 324 13.97 -5.93 -16.13
CA THR A 324 15.00 -6.37 -17.06
C THR A 324 16.20 -6.96 -16.29
N ASN A 325 16.59 -6.37 -15.14
CA ASN A 325 17.61 -6.93 -14.26
C ASN A 325 17.21 -8.31 -13.70
N MET A 326 15.95 -8.50 -13.31
CA MET A 326 15.40 -9.80 -12.90
C MET A 326 15.57 -10.85 -14.00
N MET A 327 15.25 -10.50 -15.25
CA MET A 327 15.31 -11.42 -16.39
C MET A 327 16.73 -11.82 -16.81
N ILE A 328 17.79 -11.15 -16.34
CA ILE A 328 19.18 -11.51 -16.68
C ILE A 328 19.49 -12.97 -16.32
N TYR A 329 19.06 -13.41 -15.13
CA TYR A 329 19.35 -14.77 -14.65
C TYR A 329 18.68 -15.87 -15.51
N PRO A 330 17.35 -15.86 -15.73
CA PRO A 330 16.69 -16.86 -16.57
C PRO A 330 17.11 -16.77 -18.04
N ILE A 331 17.29 -15.57 -18.61
CA ILE A 331 17.74 -15.42 -20.00
C ILE A 331 19.13 -16.01 -20.23
N ARG A 332 20.04 -15.92 -19.25
CA ARG A 332 21.35 -16.58 -19.32
C ARG A 332 21.29 -18.10 -19.38
N LYS A 333 20.25 -18.69 -18.81
CA LYS A 333 20.02 -20.15 -18.84
C LYS A 333 19.30 -20.60 -20.10
N LEU A 334 18.41 -19.77 -20.61
CA LEU A 334 17.57 -20.10 -21.76
C LEU A 334 18.27 -19.84 -23.12
N TYR A 335 19.16 -18.84 -23.19
CA TYR A 335 19.73 -18.37 -24.45
C TYR A 335 21.27 -18.27 -24.45
N PRO A 336 21.93 -18.53 -25.59
CA PRO A 336 23.37 -18.33 -25.76
C PRO A 336 23.73 -16.84 -25.68
N GLN A 337 24.97 -16.54 -25.27
CA GLN A 337 25.44 -15.19 -24.92
C GLN A 337 25.18 -14.12 -26.00
N ASN A 338 25.30 -14.48 -27.27
CA ASN A 338 25.07 -13.58 -28.41
C ASN A 338 23.61 -13.13 -28.56
N LYS A 339 22.63 -13.89 -28.03
CA LYS A 339 21.19 -13.55 -28.12
C LYS A 339 20.63 -12.91 -26.86
N GLN A 340 21.35 -12.96 -25.73
CA GLN A 340 20.83 -12.53 -24.43
C GLN A 340 20.44 -11.06 -24.40
N ALA A 341 21.23 -10.18 -25.03
CA ALA A 341 20.93 -8.75 -25.04
C ALA A 341 19.67 -8.44 -25.86
N ASP A 342 19.49 -9.11 -27.01
CA ASP A 342 18.30 -8.94 -27.84
C ASP A 342 17.05 -9.44 -27.13
N GLU A 343 17.13 -10.59 -26.46
CA GLU A 343 16.01 -11.12 -25.68
C GLU A 343 15.70 -10.26 -24.44
N LEU A 344 16.64 -9.47 -23.91
CA LEU A 344 16.37 -8.55 -22.79
C LEU A 344 15.68 -7.25 -23.23
N LYS A 345 15.88 -6.78 -24.47
CA LYS A 345 15.31 -5.51 -24.97
C LYS A 345 13.79 -5.47 -24.83
N LYS A 346 13.10 -6.60 -24.99
CA LYS A 346 11.63 -6.66 -24.83
C LYS A 346 11.15 -6.32 -23.41
N TYR A 347 12.00 -6.44 -22.39
CA TYR A 347 11.65 -6.09 -21.01
C TYR A 347 11.83 -4.62 -20.67
N MET A 348 12.52 -3.85 -21.54
CA MET A 348 12.76 -2.41 -21.39
C MET A 348 11.56 -1.55 -21.83
N VAL A 349 10.39 -2.15 -22.04
CA VAL A 349 9.12 -1.45 -22.30
C VAL A 349 8.46 -1.03 -20.99
N PHE A 350 7.65 0.03 -21.05
CA PHE A 350 6.86 0.51 -19.91
C PHE A 350 6.14 -0.64 -19.20
N PHE A 351 6.30 -0.72 -17.88
CA PHE A 351 5.63 -1.72 -17.06
C PHE A 351 5.49 -1.21 -15.63
N ASN A 352 4.30 -1.39 -15.06
CA ASN A 352 4.01 -1.02 -13.67
C ASN A 352 2.89 -1.88 -13.10
N THR A 353 3.17 -2.58 -12.02
CA THR A 353 2.19 -3.35 -11.25
C THR A 353 2.54 -3.30 -9.76
N GLU A 354 1.62 -3.73 -8.90
CA GLU A 354 1.96 -4.02 -7.51
C GLU A 354 3.01 -5.15 -7.48
N PRO A 355 4.22 -4.91 -6.94
CA PRO A 355 5.41 -5.75 -7.22
C PRO A 355 5.58 -7.00 -6.35
N HIS A 356 4.91 -7.11 -5.20
CA HIS A 356 5.33 -8.09 -4.17
C HIS A 356 4.26 -9.11 -3.79
N MET A 357 2.98 -8.86 -4.04
CA MET A 357 1.90 -9.76 -3.65
C MET A 357 1.20 -10.40 -4.85
N VAL A 358 0.66 -9.60 -5.78
CA VAL A 358 -0.15 -10.08 -6.92
C VAL A 358 0.60 -9.96 -8.24
N GLY A 359 1.31 -8.85 -8.48
CA GLY A 359 2.09 -8.66 -9.70
C GLY A 359 3.11 -9.76 -10.03
N PRO A 360 3.72 -10.48 -9.05
CA PRO A 360 4.61 -11.60 -9.35
C PRO A 360 4.02 -12.68 -10.27
N VAL A 361 2.69 -12.80 -10.31
CA VAL A 361 2.01 -13.70 -11.25
C VAL A 361 2.36 -13.40 -12.71
N ILE A 362 2.51 -12.13 -13.08
CA ILE A 362 2.82 -11.70 -14.44
C ILE A 362 4.23 -12.15 -14.83
N HIS A 363 5.17 -12.01 -13.90
CA HIS A 363 6.57 -12.43 -14.10
C HIS A 363 6.69 -13.94 -14.23
N GLY A 364 5.94 -14.70 -13.42
CA GLY A 364 5.82 -16.15 -13.57
C GLY A 364 5.31 -16.56 -14.95
N ILE A 365 4.24 -15.92 -15.45
CA ILE A 365 3.71 -16.21 -16.80
C ILE A 365 4.77 -15.88 -17.87
N ALA A 366 5.39 -14.70 -17.79
CA ALA A 366 6.42 -14.29 -18.75
C ALA A 366 7.57 -15.30 -18.80
N LEU A 367 7.99 -15.86 -17.66
CA LEU A 367 9.02 -16.89 -17.60
C LEU A 367 8.61 -18.22 -18.26
N SER A 368 7.36 -18.64 -18.07
CA SER A 368 6.86 -19.84 -18.76
C SER A 368 6.79 -19.66 -20.27
N MET A 369 6.45 -18.45 -20.74
CA MET A 369 6.45 -18.10 -22.16
C MET A 369 7.88 -18.02 -22.72
N GLU A 370 8.85 -17.51 -21.94
CA GLU A 370 10.27 -17.54 -22.31
C GLU A 370 10.80 -18.95 -22.45
N GLU A 371 10.48 -19.85 -21.51
CA GLU A 371 10.88 -21.25 -21.59
C GLU A 371 10.30 -21.90 -22.85
N ALA A 372 9.02 -21.67 -23.17
CA ALA A 372 8.41 -22.17 -24.39
C ALA A 372 9.11 -21.64 -25.65
N ARG A 373 9.38 -20.33 -25.71
CA ARG A 373 10.07 -19.66 -26.83
C ARG A 373 11.49 -20.21 -27.03
N ALA A 374 12.26 -20.37 -25.95
CA ALA A 374 13.62 -20.91 -26.00
C ALA A 374 13.67 -22.37 -26.52
N ASN A 375 12.56 -23.11 -26.36
CA ASN A 375 12.40 -24.47 -26.87
C ASN A 375 11.75 -24.53 -28.27
N GLY A 376 11.59 -23.39 -28.96
CA GLY A 376 11.10 -23.33 -30.34
C GLY A 376 9.58 -23.27 -30.49
N ALA A 377 8.82 -23.05 -29.41
CA ALA A 377 7.39 -22.75 -29.54
C ALA A 377 7.19 -21.41 -30.27
N ASN A 378 6.10 -21.29 -31.03
CA ASN A 378 5.75 -20.07 -31.75
C ASN A 378 5.21 -18.99 -30.80
N VAL A 379 6.10 -18.41 -29.99
CA VAL A 379 5.82 -17.34 -29.05
C VAL A 379 6.72 -16.16 -29.41
N SER A 380 6.14 -15.06 -29.87
CA SER A 380 6.86 -13.83 -30.23
C SER A 380 7.23 -12.99 -29.01
N ALA A 381 8.13 -12.01 -29.16
CA ALA A 381 8.43 -11.06 -28.10
C ALA A 381 7.22 -10.16 -27.80
N GLU A 382 6.45 -9.87 -28.84
CA GLU A 382 5.18 -9.13 -28.80
C GLU A 382 4.12 -9.88 -28.01
N ASP A 383 4.04 -11.22 -28.10
CA ASP A 383 3.09 -12.02 -27.32
C ASP A 383 3.37 -11.91 -25.82
N ILE A 384 4.64 -12.01 -25.43
CA ILE A 384 5.08 -11.88 -24.03
C ILE A 384 4.77 -10.48 -23.51
N ASN A 385 5.10 -9.45 -24.28
CA ASN A 385 4.80 -8.08 -23.90
C ASN A 385 3.30 -7.78 -23.86
N GLY A 386 2.51 -8.33 -24.78
CA GLY A 386 1.06 -8.20 -24.78
C GLY A 386 0.41 -8.84 -23.56
N VAL A 387 0.93 -9.98 -23.08
CA VAL A 387 0.49 -10.57 -21.81
C VAL A 387 0.87 -9.70 -20.62
N ARG A 388 2.11 -9.21 -20.57
CA ARG A 388 2.59 -8.35 -19.48
C ARG A 388 1.78 -7.06 -19.37
N THR A 389 1.61 -6.34 -20.47
CA THR A 389 0.87 -5.07 -20.49
C THR A 389 -0.63 -5.28 -20.31
N GLY A 390 -1.20 -6.36 -20.83
CA GLY A 390 -2.61 -6.70 -20.63
C GLY A 390 -2.97 -7.05 -19.18
N LEU A 391 -2.00 -7.57 -18.41
CA LEU A 391 -2.22 -7.97 -17.02
C LEU A 391 -1.80 -6.92 -15.99
N MET A 392 -0.98 -5.93 -16.35
CA MET A 392 -0.46 -4.93 -15.41
C MET A 392 -1.58 -4.16 -14.70
N GLY A 393 -2.63 -3.73 -15.42
CA GLY A 393 -3.76 -2.98 -14.86
C GLY A 393 -4.59 -3.79 -13.86
N PRO A 394 -5.12 -4.96 -14.24
CA PRO A 394 -5.84 -5.83 -13.31
C PRO A 394 -5.02 -6.22 -12.09
N ALA A 395 -3.78 -6.70 -12.28
CA ALA A 395 -2.93 -7.13 -11.17
C ALA A 395 -2.59 -5.98 -10.21
N ALA A 396 -2.26 -4.79 -10.73
CA ALA A 396 -2.02 -3.60 -9.93
C ALA A 396 -3.26 -3.21 -9.12
N GLY A 397 -4.43 -3.13 -9.76
CA GLY A 397 -5.67 -2.74 -9.09
C GLY A 397 -6.03 -3.67 -7.93
N ILE A 398 -5.81 -4.98 -8.10
CA ILE A 398 -6.05 -5.98 -7.05
C ILE A 398 -4.97 -5.90 -5.96
N GLY A 399 -3.70 -5.93 -6.35
CA GLY A 399 -2.56 -5.89 -5.44
C GLY A 399 -2.61 -4.66 -4.56
N ASP A 400 -2.78 -3.47 -5.14
CA ASP A 400 -2.85 -2.20 -4.40
C ASP A 400 -4.03 -2.18 -3.44
N THR A 401 -5.21 -2.63 -3.88
CA THR A 401 -6.42 -2.63 -3.03
C THR A 401 -6.25 -3.56 -1.83
N VAL A 402 -5.73 -4.77 -2.04
CA VAL A 402 -5.63 -5.77 -0.97
C VAL A 402 -4.42 -5.50 -0.07
N GLN A 403 -3.24 -5.28 -0.62
CA GLN A 403 -2.01 -5.05 0.14
C GLN A 403 -2.05 -3.70 0.84
N GLN A 404 -2.21 -2.61 0.08
CA GLN A 404 -2.12 -1.25 0.62
C GLN A 404 -3.44 -0.80 1.24
N GLY A 405 -4.58 -1.24 0.72
CA GLY A 405 -5.90 -0.81 1.21
C GLY A 405 -6.45 -1.62 2.37
N ILE A 406 -6.03 -2.88 2.55
CA ILE A 406 -6.61 -3.76 3.57
C ILE A 406 -5.56 -4.31 4.53
N ILE A 407 -4.57 -5.06 4.04
CA ILE A 407 -3.61 -5.76 4.90
C ILE A 407 -2.76 -4.75 5.68
N PHE A 408 -2.16 -3.78 4.98
CA PHE A 408 -1.32 -2.76 5.61
C PHE A 408 -2.07 -1.96 6.69
N PRO A 409 -3.24 -1.36 6.43
CA PRO A 409 -3.89 -0.49 7.42
C PRO A 409 -4.33 -1.25 8.67
N ILE A 410 -4.77 -2.50 8.54
CA ILE A 410 -5.12 -3.35 9.68
C ILE A 410 -3.89 -3.61 10.55
N LEU A 411 -2.82 -4.16 9.96
CA LEU A 411 -1.63 -4.54 10.71
C LEU A 411 -0.90 -3.31 11.28
N ALA A 412 -0.80 -2.22 10.51
CA ALA A 412 -0.17 -0.98 10.94
C ALA A 412 -0.98 -0.31 12.06
N SER A 413 -2.32 -0.37 12.03
CA SER A 413 -3.17 0.15 13.10
C SER A 413 -2.99 -0.62 14.41
N ILE A 414 -2.97 -1.96 14.32
CA ILE A 414 -2.72 -2.82 15.49
C ILE A 414 -1.31 -2.55 16.04
N GLY A 415 -0.29 -2.54 15.18
CA GLY A 415 1.09 -2.30 15.58
C GLY A 415 1.30 -0.92 16.21
N ALA A 416 0.72 0.13 15.61
CA ALA A 416 0.79 1.50 16.13
C ALA A 416 0.05 1.65 17.47
N THR A 417 -1.10 0.98 17.61
CA THR A 417 -1.85 0.93 18.88
C THR A 417 -0.99 0.38 20.01
N MET A 418 -0.39 -0.78 19.80
CA MET A 418 0.45 -1.43 20.80
C MET A 418 1.70 -0.58 21.10
N ALA A 419 2.28 0.05 20.08
CA ALA A 419 3.40 0.97 20.25
C ALA A 419 3.02 2.18 21.13
N LEU A 420 1.83 2.76 20.95
CA LEU A 420 1.33 3.87 21.77
C LEU A 420 1.07 3.45 23.23
N GLU A 421 0.79 2.18 23.48
CA GLU A 421 0.74 1.56 24.81
C GLU A 421 2.15 1.23 25.37
N ARG A 422 3.21 1.76 24.72
CA ARG A 422 4.62 1.57 25.08
C ARG A 422 5.10 0.12 24.93
N ASN A 423 4.44 -0.67 24.08
CA ASN A 423 4.81 -2.05 23.80
C ASN A 423 5.63 -2.18 22.50
N TYR A 424 6.91 -2.55 22.63
CA TYR A 424 7.82 -2.77 21.50
C TYR A 424 7.42 -3.92 20.58
N PHE A 425 6.55 -4.83 21.03
CA PHE A 425 6.03 -5.90 20.17
C PHE A 425 5.18 -5.34 19.01
N GLY A 426 4.57 -4.16 19.16
CA GLY A 426 3.72 -3.55 18.14
C GLY A 426 4.40 -3.37 16.77
N PRO A 427 5.50 -2.59 16.68
CA PRO A 427 6.24 -2.40 15.43
C PRO A 427 6.86 -3.69 14.86
N ILE A 428 7.31 -4.59 15.75
CA ILE A 428 7.92 -5.87 15.36
C ILE A 428 6.87 -6.78 14.70
N MET A 429 5.72 -6.94 15.36
CA MET A 429 4.60 -7.73 14.85
C MET A 429 4.13 -7.19 13.51
N PHE A 430 3.91 -5.87 13.40
CA PHE A 430 3.55 -5.25 12.14
C PHE A 430 4.53 -5.60 11.03
N THR A 431 5.83 -5.37 11.25
CA THR A 431 6.88 -5.59 10.25
C THR A 431 6.94 -7.05 9.81
N VAL A 432 7.06 -7.98 10.76
CA VAL A 432 7.24 -9.41 10.48
C VAL A 432 6.00 -10.01 9.84
N VAL A 433 4.81 -9.76 10.39
CA VAL A 433 3.58 -10.35 9.88
C VAL A 433 3.22 -9.78 8.50
N PHE A 434 3.40 -8.47 8.30
CA PHE A 434 3.15 -7.84 7.00
C PHE A 434 4.05 -8.44 5.91
N GLU A 435 5.37 -8.46 6.13
CA GLU A 435 6.31 -9.01 5.15
C GLU A 435 6.08 -10.50 4.91
N LEU A 436 5.84 -11.29 5.95
CA LEU A 436 5.55 -12.73 5.82
C LEU A 436 4.34 -12.98 4.92
N ILE A 437 3.25 -12.22 5.11
CA ILE A 437 2.04 -12.38 4.28
C ILE A 437 2.33 -11.99 2.84
N ILE A 438 2.92 -10.81 2.61
CA ILE A 438 3.15 -10.28 1.27
C ILE A 438 4.07 -11.19 0.46
N TYR A 439 5.24 -11.56 0.98
CA TYR A 439 6.19 -12.39 0.24
C TYR A 439 5.75 -13.85 0.12
N SER A 440 4.99 -14.39 1.09
CA SER A 440 4.42 -15.74 0.94
C SER A 440 3.40 -15.79 -0.19
N ILE A 441 2.49 -14.81 -0.25
CA ILE A 441 1.49 -14.74 -1.33
C ILE A 441 2.20 -14.45 -2.66
N GLY A 442 3.15 -13.52 -2.68
CA GLY A 442 3.95 -13.19 -3.86
C GLY A 442 4.67 -14.39 -4.45
N TYR A 443 5.36 -15.18 -3.61
CA TYR A 443 6.01 -16.41 -4.02
C TYR A 443 5.01 -17.42 -4.63
N LEU A 444 3.86 -17.61 -3.97
CA LEU A 444 2.82 -18.50 -4.47
C LEU A 444 2.26 -18.01 -5.81
N MET A 445 2.03 -16.71 -5.96
CA MET A 445 1.54 -16.08 -7.19
C MET A 445 2.55 -16.22 -8.34
N PHE A 446 3.83 -15.98 -8.07
CA PHE A 446 4.91 -16.19 -9.03
C PHE A 446 4.96 -17.62 -9.55
N MET A 447 5.01 -18.59 -8.62
CA MET A 447 5.07 -20.02 -8.95
C MET A 447 3.80 -20.49 -9.64
N TYR A 448 2.64 -19.95 -9.25
CA TYR A 448 1.36 -20.24 -9.89
C TYR A 448 1.35 -19.73 -11.34
N GLY A 449 1.77 -18.48 -11.57
CA GLY A 449 1.89 -17.89 -12.90
C GLY A 449 2.79 -18.72 -13.82
N TYR A 450 3.93 -19.19 -13.29
CA TYR A 450 4.84 -20.07 -14.03
C TYR A 450 4.20 -21.42 -14.40
N LYS A 451 3.57 -22.10 -13.44
CA LYS A 451 3.01 -23.45 -13.65
C LYS A 451 1.79 -23.46 -14.58
N LYS A 452 1.00 -22.39 -14.58
CA LYS A 452 -0.32 -22.35 -15.23
C LYS A 452 -0.37 -21.51 -16.49
N GLY A 453 0.67 -20.73 -16.79
CA GLY A 453 0.75 -19.86 -17.96
C GLY A 453 -0.43 -18.88 -18.04
N LYS A 454 -0.71 -18.40 -19.26
CA LYS A 454 -1.71 -17.35 -19.52
C LYS A 454 -3.16 -17.77 -19.19
N ALA A 455 -3.56 -19.00 -19.54
CA ALA A 455 -4.96 -19.40 -19.59
C ALA A 455 -5.66 -19.49 -18.21
N SER A 456 -4.95 -19.93 -17.16
CA SER A 456 -5.57 -20.09 -15.84
C SER A 456 -5.53 -18.82 -14.98
N VAL A 457 -4.60 -17.90 -15.25
CA VAL A 457 -4.51 -16.65 -14.47
C VAL A 457 -5.62 -15.68 -14.89
N VAL A 458 -5.91 -15.60 -16.20
CA VAL A 458 -7.02 -14.79 -16.71
C VAL A 458 -8.37 -15.29 -16.17
N SER A 459 -8.54 -16.60 -15.96
CA SER A 459 -9.78 -17.14 -15.39
C SER A 459 -9.94 -16.75 -13.93
N ILE A 460 -8.89 -16.79 -13.10
CA ILE A 460 -8.95 -16.33 -11.70
C ILE A 460 -9.28 -14.85 -11.62
N LEU A 461 -8.58 -14.02 -12.41
CA LEU A 461 -8.82 -12.57 -12.47
C LEU A 461 -10.27 -12.23 -12.89
N LYS A 462 -10.90 -13.08 -13.72
CA LYS A 462 -12.29 -12.92 -14.19
C LYS A 462 -13.34 -13.67 -13.36
N SER A 463 -12.95 -14.59 -12.48
CA SER A 463 -13.86 -15.56 -11.82
C SER A 463 -14.73 -14.99 -10.69
N GLY A 464 -14.64 -13.69 -10.38
CA GLY A 464 -15.32 -13.09 -9.22
C GLY A 464 -14.81 -13.62 -7.86
N LEU A 465 -13.86 -14.56 -7.84
CA LEU A 465 -13.20 -15.04 -6.61
C LEU A 465 -12.55 -13.89 -5.86
N LEU A 466 -11.95 -12.95 -6.59
CA LEU A 466 -11.31 -11.77 -6.03
C LEU A 466 -12.30 -10.81 -5.39
N ASP A 467 -13.49 -10.63 -5.96
CA ASP A 467 -14.53 -9.80 -5.33
C ASP A 467 -14.95 -10.39 -3.98
N LYS A 468 -15.08 -11.73 -3.89
CA LYS A 468 -15.40 -12.43 -2.64
C LYS A 468 -14.30 -12.25 -1.59
N VAL A 469 -13.05 -12.46 -1.97
CA VAL A 469 -11.89 -12.30 -1.08
C VAL A 469 -11.78 -10.84 -0.64
N THR A 470 -11.87 -9.89 -1.57
CA THR A 470 -11.81 -8.44 -1.29
C THR A 470 -12.94 -8.00 -0.38
N ASN A 471 -14.18 -8.48 -0.59
CA ASN A 471 -15.31 -8.16 0.28
C ASN A 471 -15.10 -8.71 1.70
N ALA A 472 -14.62 -9.94 1.85
CA ALA A 472 -14.32 -10.52 3.16
C ALA A 472 -13.27 -9.69 3.92
N PHE A 473 -12.16 -9.36 3.25
CA PHE A 473 -11.13 -8.49 3.82
C PHE A 473 -11.64 -7.06 4.10
N SER A 474 -12.51 -6.52 3.25
CA SER A 474 -13.11 -5.19 3.45
C SER A 474 -14.04 -5.14 4.67
N ILE A 475 -14.77 -6.21 4.98
CA ILE A 475 -15.58 -6.32 6.20
C ILE A 475 -14.69 -6.20 7.44
N VAL A 476 -13.60 -6.97 7.46
CA VAL A 476 -12.60 -6.91 8.55
C VAL A 476 -12.02 -5.51 8.67
N GLY A 477 -11.57 -4.96 7.55
CA GLY A 477 -10.99 -3.61 7.49
C GLY A 477 -11.96 -2.54 7.98
N LEU A 478 -13.21 -2.54 7.53
CA LEU A 478 -14.20 -1.55 7.91
C LEU A 478 -14.53 -1.60 9.41
N MET A 479 -14.69 -2.79 9.99
CA MET A 479 -14.90 -2.92 11.44
C MET A 479 -13.70 -2.39 12.23
N VAL A 480 -12.47 -2.72 11.82
CA VAL A 480 -11.24 -2.21 12.44
C VAL A 480 -11.14 -0.68 12.33
N VAL A 481 -11.42 -0.13 11.15
CA VAL A 481 -11.45 1.33 10.89
C VAL A 481 -12.52 2.02 11.75
N GLY A 482 -13.66 1.36 11.98
CA GLY A 482 -14.70 1.81 12.92
C GLY A 482 -14.18 1.92 14.35
N THR A 483 -13.53 0.86 14.84
CA THR A 483 -12.88 0.88 16.17
C THR A 483 -11.84 1.99 16.28
N MET A 484 -11.06 2.23 15.23
CA MET A 484 -10.08 3.30 15.19
C MET A 484 -10.72 4.68 15.28
N ALA A 485 -11.83 4.92 14.57
CA ALA A 485 -12.56 6.18 14.66
C ALA A 485 -13.03 6.46 16.10
N ALA A 486 -13.41 5.42 16.84
CA ALA A 486 -13.84 5.55 18.24
C ALA A 486 -12.70 5.83 19.23
N THR A 487 -11.46 5.42 18.92
CA THR A 487 -10.34 5.36 19.89
C THR A 487 -9.13 6.22 19.54
N ARG A 488 -8.93 6.57 18.26
CA ARG A 488 -7.71 7.24 17.77
C ARG A 488 -7.91 8.70 17.41
N VAL A 489 -9.14 9.13 17.19
CA VAL A 489 -9.48 10.56 17.12
C VAL A 489 -9.76 11.02 18.55
N THR A 490 -8.72 11.50 19.24
CA THR A 490 -8.73 11.74 20.70
C THR A 490 -9.14 13.16 21.05
N ILE A 491 -10.35 13.56 20.65
CA ILE A 491 -10.86 14.92 20.82
C ILE A 491 -12.14 14.94 21.63
N LYS A 492 -12.24 15.95 22.50
CA LYS A 492 -13.42 16.31 23.28
C LYS A 492 -13.71 17.80 23.15
N THR A 493 -14.93 18.19 23.48
CA THR A 493 -15.25 19.62 23.70
C THR A 493 -15.11 19.95 25.19
N PRO A 494 -14.27 20.93 25.57
CA PRO A 494 -14.15 21.37 26.95
C PRO A 494 -15.23 22.41 27.33
N LEU A 495 -16.19 22.70 26.44
CA LEU A 495 -17.25 23.68 26.69
C LEU A 495 -18.09 23.31 27.93
N ILE A 496 -18.23 24.29 28.82
CA ILE A 496 -19.03 24.23 30.03
C ILE A 496 -20.05 25.36 29.96
N TRP A 497 -21.32 25.04 30.20
CA TRP A 497 -22.40 26.02 30.32
C TRP A 497 -22.79 26.17 31.79
N HIS A 498 -22.84 27.42 32.24
CA HIS A 498 -23.36 27.77 33.55
C HIS A 498 -24.83 28.14 33.42
N VAL A 499 -25.72 27.34 34.01
CA VAL A 499 -27.15 27.64 34.10
C VAL A 499 -27.51 27.75 35.59
N GLY A 500 -27.61 28.97 36.09
CA GLY A 500 -27.75 29.24 37.53
C GLY A 500 -26.51 28.79 38.32
N GLN A 501 -26.68 27.95 39.35
CA GLN A 501 -25.58 27.33 40.11
C GLN A 501 -25.08 26.01 39.52
N SER A 502 -25.75 25.49 38.47
CA SER A 502 -25.44 24.18 37.90
C SER A 502 -24.47 24.29 36.73
N VAL A 503 -23.42 23.45 36.77
CA VAL A 503 -22.38 23.37 35.75
C VAL A 503 -22.70 22.23 34.78
N ILE A 504 -23.16 22.55 33.57
CA ILE A 504 -23.49 21.56 32.53
C ILE A 504 -22.29 21.42 31.59
N LYS A 505 -21.66 20.24 31.58
CA LYS A 505 -20.58 19.93 30.64
C LYS A 505 -21.19 19.52 29.30
N VAL A 506 -20.89 20.26 28.22
CA VAL A 506 -21.44 19.96 26.88
C VAL A 506 -21.03 18.55 26.43
N GLN A 507 -19.80 18.11 26.76
CA GLN A 507 -19.34 16.75 26.48
C GLN A 507 -20.23 15.65 27.08
N SER A 508 -20.80 15.86 28.27
CA SER A 508 -21.68 14.84 28.87
C SER A 508 -23.00 14.68 28.13
N LEU A 509 -23.52 15.74 27.50
CA LEU A 509 -24.73 15.67 26.68
C LEU A 509 -24.47 14.82 25.42
N PHE A 510 -23.33 15.04 24.75
CA PHE A 510 -22.93 14.20 23.61
C PHE A 510 -22.73 12.74 24.02
N ASN A 511 -22.07 12.49 25.17
CA ASN A 511 -21.83 11.14 25.66
C ASN A 511 -23.12 10.39 26.05
N GLN A 512 -24.19 11.09 26.45
CA GLN A 512 -25.50 10.49 26.69
C GLN A 512 -26.14 9.99 25.39
N LEU A 513 -25.92 10.69 24.27
CA LEU A 513 -26.41 10.27 22.97
C LEU A 513 -25.61 9.06 22.45
N ALA A 514 -24.28 9.22 22.36
CA ALA A 514 -23.35 8.14 22.05
C ALA A 514 -21.91 8.50 22.49
N PRO A 515 -21.16 7.58 23.11
CA PRO A 515 -19.74 7.81 23.37
C PRO A 515 -18.96 8.06 22.08
N SER A 516 -17.95 8.94 22.14
CA SER A 516 -17.08 9.28 20.99
C SER A 516 -17.83 9.84 19.76
N LEU A 517 -18.99 10.49 19.95
CA LEU A 517 -19.76 11.05 18.83
C LEU A 517 -19.02 12.17 18.07
N ILE A 518 -18.28 13.04 18.76
CA ILE A 518 -17.45 14.08 18.12
C ILE A 518 -16.38 13.46 17.19
N PRO A 519 -15.57 12.48 17.66
CA PRO A 519 -14.69 11.68 16.79
C PRO A 519 -15.37 11.11 15.53
N LEU A 520 -16.58 10.56 15.67
CA LEU A 520 -17.34 10.02 14.55
C LEU A 520 -17.72 11.11 13.55
N LEU A 521 -18.27 12.23 14.03
CA LEU A 521 -18.70 13.35 13.18
C LEU A 521 -17.53 13.97 12.40
N ILE A 522 -16.38 14.15 13.05
CA ILE A 522 -15.17 14.64 12.38
C ILE A 522 -14.72 13.66 11.29
N THR A 523 -14.71 12.36 11.60
CA THR A 523 -14.34 11.32 10.63
C THR A 523 -15.28 11.31 9.42
N LEU A 524 -16.60 11.39 9.66
CA LEU A 524 -17.61 11.42 8.61
C LEU A 524 -17.54 12.71 7.77
N LEU A 525 -17.25 13.86 8.39
CA LEU A 525 -17.05 15.13 7.69
C LEU A 525 -15.84 15.06 6.74
N VAL A 526 -14.70 14.55 7.23
CA VAL A 526 -13.50 14.37 6.39
C VAL A 526 -13.77 13.37 5.25
N TRP A 527 -14.48 12.28 5.54
CA TRP A 527 -14.87 11.32 4.51
C TRP A 527 -15.80 11.92 3.46
N TRP A 528 -16.73 12.79 3.87
CA TRP A 528 -17.61 13.51 2.97
C TRP A 528 -16.83 14.45 2.03
N LEU A 529 -15.83 15.18 2.55
CA LEU A 529 -14.93 16.03 1.74
C LEU A 529 -14.13 15.20 0.71
N LEU A 530 -13.60 14.05 1.12
CA LEU A 530 -12.91 13.13 0.20
C LEU A 530 -13.84 12.61 -0.90
N ARG A 531 -15.11 12.29 -0.58
CA ARG A 531 -16.10 11.90 -1.59
C ARG A 531 -16.50 13.02 -2.54
N LYS A 532 -16.32 14.27 -2.14
CA LYS A 532 -16.40 15.46 -3.01
C LYS A 532 -15.13 15.69 -3.83
N LYS A 533 -14.17 14.76 -3.81
CA LYS A 533 -12.88 14.82 -4.52
C LYS A 533 -12.00 15.99 -4.09
N VAL A 534 -12.16 16.48 -2.85
CA VAL A 534 -11.22 17.46 -2.28
C VAL A 534 -9.89 16.77 -2.05
N ASN A 535 -8.79 17.42 -2.47
CA ASN A 535 -7.45 16.86 -2.32
C ASN A 535 -7.10 16.68 -0.83
N ALA A 536 -6.55 15.52 -0.47
CA ALA A 536 -6.14 15.21 0.90
C ALA A 536 -5.20 16.27 1.50
N SER A 537 -4.28 16.83 0.71
CA SER A 537 -3.37 17.90 1.17
C SER A 537 -4.13 19.16 1.58
N ILE A 538 -5.21 19.51 0.88
CA ILE A 538 -6.06 20.65 1.23
C ILE A 538 -6.82 20.35 2.53
N ILE A 539 -7.30 19.11 2.71
CA ILE A 539 -7.96 18.70 3.95
C ILE A 539 -7.00 18.79 5.13
N VAL A 540 -5.72 18.39 4.96
CA VAL A 540 -4.70 18.56 6.00
C VAL A 540 -4.55 20.03 6.39
N VAL A 541 -4.41 20.93 5.42
CA VAL A 541 -4.34 22.38 5.70
C VAL A 541 -5.60 22.87 6.42
N GLY A 542 -6.78 22.41 5.99
CA GLY A 542 -8.05 22.71 6.65
C GLY A 542 -8.10 22.23 8.11
N ILE A 543 -7.63 21.01 8.38
CA ILE A 543 -7.52 20.46 9.75
C ILE A 543 -6.57 21.30 10.60
N PHE A 544 -5.45 21.75 10.04
CA PHE A 544 -4.52 22.64 10.73
C PHE A 544 -5.17 23.97 11.11
N VAL A 545 -5.78 24.65 10.14
CA VAL A 545 -6.41 25.97 10.37
C VAL A 545 -7.58 25.85 11.35
N ILE A 546 -8.50 24.92 11.11
CA ILE A 546 -9.70 24.73 11.95
C ILE A 546 -9.30 24.21 13.34
N GLY A 547 -8.36 23.27 13.42
CA GLY A 547 -7.89 22.73 14.70
C GLY A 547 -7.27 23.81 15.59
N ILE A 548 -6.45 24.69 15.01
CA ILE A 548 -5.85 25.81 15.74
C ILE A 548 -6.92 26.81 16.19
N LEU A 549 -7.83 27.21 15.30
CA LEU A 549 -8.92 28.13 15.64
C LEU A 549 -9.84 27.56 16.74
N CYS A 550 -10.29 26.31 16.59
CA CYS A 550 -11.14 25.64 17.57
C CYS A 550 -10.45 25.44 18.93
N SER A 551 -9.12 25.26 18.93
CA SER A 551 -8.36 25.19 20.18
C SER A 551 -8.30 26.55 20.88
N TYR A 552 -8.01 27.63 20.14
CA TYR A 552 -8.00 28.98 20.70
C TYR A 552 -9.37 29.47 21.18
N LEU A 553 -10.44 29.07 20.49
CA LEU A 553 -11.82 29.37 20.90
C LEU A 553 -12.31 28.46 22.06
N GLY A 554 -11.51 27.49 22.51
CA GLY A 554 -11.91 26.55 23.56
C GLY A 554 -13.03 25.60 23.15
N ILE A 555 -13.25 25.41 21.85
CA ILE A 555 -14.30 24.52 21.32
C ILE A 555 -13.84 23.06 21.34
N LEU A 556 -12.57 22.82 21.02
CA LEU A 556 -11.95 21.49 20.99
C LEU A 556 -10.70 21.44 21.87
N ALA A 557 -10.53 20.30 22.55
CA ALA A 557 -9.33 19.96 23.30
C ALA A 557 -9.01 18.48 23.12
N THR A 558 -7.75 18.11 23.30
CA THR A 558 -7.36 16.70 23.34
C THR A 558 -7.91 16.01 24.58
N ILE A 559 -8.25 14.72 24.46
CA ILE A 559 -8.77 13.89 25.57
C ILE A 559 -7.73 13.73 26.68
#